data_AF-E3KPL0-F1
#
_entry.id   AF-E3KPL0-F1
#
_cell.length_a   1.000
_cell.length_b   1.000
_cell.length_c   1.000
_cell.angle_alpha   90.00
_cell.angle_beta   90.00
_cell.angle_gamma   90.00
#
_symmetry.space_group_name_H-M   'P 1'
#
loop_
_entity.id
_entity.type
_entity.pdbx_description
1 polymer ?
#
loop_
_entity_poly.entity_id
_entity_poly.type
_entity_poly.pdbx_seq_one_letter_code
_entity_poly.pdbx_strand_id
1 'polypeptide(L)' 'MSSISLCGKSIRASYGPNSIVVSVVDRCEGCSPNDLDLSPAAFRRLSPLNTGRLHGIRWTFA' A
#
# COMPACT_ATOMS: atom_id res chain seq x y z
N MET A 1 -9.82 10.93 -20.08
CA MET A 1 -8.79 10.82 -19.01
C MET A 1 -8.20 9.43 -19.06
N SER A 2 -7.09 9.22 -19.77
CA SER A 2 -6.46 7.91 -19.93
C SER A 2 -5.81 7.46 -18.62
N SER A 3 -6.51 6.66 -17.81
CA SER A 3 -6.04 6.13 -16.51
C SER A 3 -5.30 4.80 -16.62
N ILE A 4 -4.49 4.62 -17.66
CA ILE A 4 -3.54 3.50 -17.83
C ILE A 4 -2.16 4.13 -17.59
N SER A 5 -1.32 3.76 -16.62
CA SER A 5 -1.04 2.43 -16.09
C SER A 5 -0.31 2.57 -14.75
N LEU A 6 -1.05 2.59 -13.63
CA LEU A 6 -0.42 2.33 -12.32
C LEU A 6 -0.35 0.82 -12.04
N CYS A 7 -1.27 0.04 -12.62
CA CYS A 7 -1.25 -1.40 -12.54
C CYS A 7 0.10 -1.96 -13.02
N GLY A 8 0.65 -2.91 -12.28
CA GLY A 8 1.97 -3.49 -12.55
C GLY A 8 3.16 -2.66 -12.05
N LYS A 9 2.97 -1.39 -11.67
CA LYS A 9 4.02 -0.63 -10.95
C LYS A 9 4.19 -1.19 -9.54
N SER A 10 5.34 -0.91 -8.95
CA SER A 10 5.63 -1.30 -7.58
C SER A 10 5.68 -0.09 -6.66
N ILE A 11 5.26 -0.28 -5.41
CA ILE A 11 5.32 0.71 -4.34
C ILE A 11 6.18 0.13 -3.22
N ARG A 12 7.14 0.91 -2.73
CA ARG A 12 7.80 0.65 -1.46
C ARG A 12 7.01 1.33 -0.36
N ALA A 13 6.48 0.56 0.59
CA ALA A 13 5.77 1.05 1.76
C ALA A 13 6.57 0.73 3.03
N SER A 14 6.71 1.72 3.92
CA SER A 14 7.49 1.62 5.15
C SER A 14 6.68 2.07 6.36
N TYR A 15 6.75 1.30 7.44
CA TYR A 15 6.12 1.56 8.72
C TYR A 15 7.06 1.16 9.87
N GLY A 16 7.50 2.14 10.66
CA GLY A 16 8.51 1.92 11.69
C GLY A 16 9.78 1.30 11.11
N PRO A 17 10.28 0.16 11.65
CA PRO A 17 11.46 -0.53 11.11
C PRO A 17 11.16 -1.40 9.87
N ASN A 18 9.88 -1.60 9.52
CA ASN A 18 9.47 -2.53 8.48
C ASN A 18 9.31 -1.83 7.14
N SER A 19 9.74 -2.47 6.04
CA SER A 19 9.55 -1.99 4.67
C SER A 19 9.25 -3.15 3.73
N ILE A 20 8.28 -2.96 2.84
CA ILE A 20 7.88 -3.94 1.83
C ILE A 20 7.77 -3.30 0.46
N VAL A 21 7.96 -4.10 -0.59
CA VAL A 21 7.65 -3.73 -1.98
C VAL A 21 6.45 -4.54 -2.42
N VAL A 22 5.43 -3.87 -2.95
CA VAL A 22 4.18 -4.47 -3.41
C VAL A 22 3.84 -3.99 -4.81
N SER A 23 3.16 -4.82 -5.60
CA SER A 23 2.66 -4.43 -6.92
C SER A 23 1.28 -3.82 -6.82
N VAL A 24 1.05 -2.74 -7.56
CA VAL A 24 -0.28 -2.14 -7.72
C VAL A 24 -1.09 -3.04 -8.65
N VAL A 25 -2.20 -3.56 -8.14
CA VAL A 25 -3.09 -4.47 -8.90
C VAL A 25 -4.51 -3.95 -9.00
N ASP A 26 -4.87 -2.95 -8.20
CA ASP A 26 -6.23 -2.43 -8.11
C ASP A 26 -6.25 -0.96 -7.67
N ARG A 27 -7.41 -0.32 -7.80
CA ARG A 27 -7.70 1.04 -7.35
C ARG A 27 -8.76 1.01 -6.27
N CYS A 28 -8.44 1.56 -5.10
CA CYS A 28 -9.42 1.73 -4.02
C CYS A 28 -10.20 3.05 -4.20
N GLU A 29 -11.44 2.99 -4.68
CA GLU A 29 -12.27 4.20 -4.90
C GLU A 29 -12.78 4.84 -3.60
N GLY A 30 -12.83 4.07 -2.50
CA GLY A 30 -13.21 4.56 -1.17
C GLY A 30 -12.06 5.11 -0.33
N CYS A 31 -10.82 5.04 -0.83
CA CYS A 31 -9.63 5.45 -0.12
C CYS A 31 -9.33 6.93 -0.33
N SER A 32 -8.70 7.58 0.66
CA SER A 32 -8.18 8.93 0.45
C SER A 32 -7.01 8.89 -0.55
N PRO A 33 -6.66 10.00 -1.23
CA PRO A 33 -5.71 10.00 -2.34
C PRO A 33 -4.32 9.37 -2.08
N ASN A 34 -3.87 9.30 -0.82
CA ASN A 34 -2.58 8.74 -0.43
C ASN A 34 -2.67 7.50 0.47
N ASP A 35 -3.88 6.97 0.68
CA ASP A 35 -4.08 5.74 1.42
C ASP A 35 -3.68 4.53 0.55
N LEU A 36 -3.04 3.53 1.16
CA LEU A 36 -2.81 2.23 0.53
C LEU A 36 -3.74 1.19 1.16
N ASP A 37 -4.55 0.54 0.34
CA ASP A 37 -5.30 -0.65 0.75
C ASP A 37 -4.48 -1.90 0.43
N LEU A 38 -3.78 -2.39 1.46
CA LEU A 38 -2.86 -3.51 1.32
C LEU A 38 -3.61 -4.83 1.46
N SER A 39 -3.26 -5.81 0.61
CA SER A 39 -3.73 -7.18 0.82
C SER A 39 -3.34 -7.68 2.22
N PRO A 40 -4.12 -8.58 2.84
CA PRO A 40 -3.79 -9.09 4.17
C PRO A 40 -2.39 -9.70 4.28
N ALA A 41 -1.88 -10.30 3.19
CA ALA A 41 -0.53 -10.84 3.14
C ALA A 41 0.55 -9.75 3.17
N ALA A 42 0.35 -8.64 2.45
CA ALA A 42 1.26 -7.50 2.50
C ALA A 42 1.20 -6.79 3.86
N PHE A 43 0.00 -6.55 4.38
CA PHE A 43 -0.18 -5.87 5.67
C PHE A 43 0.50 -6.61 6.82
N ARG A 44 0.38 -7.95 6.88
CA ARG A 44 1.02 -8.78 7.92
C ARG A 44 2.54 -8.62 8.03
N ARG A 45 3.19 -8.19 6.95
CA ARG A 45 4.64 -7.93 6.94
C ARG A 45 5.00 -6.58 7.55
N LEU A 46 4.04 -5.68 7.73
CA LEU A 46 4.20 -4.39 8.40
C LEU A 46 3.70 -4.41 9.84
N SER A 47 2.55 -5.04 10.11
CA SER A 47 1.91 -5.14 11.43
C SER A 47 0.96 -6.34 11.51
N PRO A 48 0.65 -6.89 12.71
CA PRO A 48 -0.42 -7.87 12.89
C PRO A 48 -1.78 -7.37 12.36
N LEU A 49 -2.59 -8.26 11.76
CA LEU A 49 -3.88 -7.87 11.15
C LEU A 49 -4.87 -7.23 12.12
N ASN A 50 -4.83 -7.62 13.41
CA ASN A 50 -5.72 -7.07 14.43
C ASN A 50 -5.46 -5.58 14.72
N THR A 51 -4.34 -5.01 14.24
CA THR A 51 -4.11 -3.56 14.27
C THR A 51 -5.08 -2.81 13.35
N GLY A 52 -5.56 -3.43 12.27
CA GLY A 52 -6.49 -2.81 11.33
C GLY A 52 -5.82 -1.76 10.45
N ARG A 53 -5.87 -0.48 10.83
CA ARG A 53 -5.36 0.64 10.02
C ARG A 53 -4.09 1.24 10.62
N LEU A 54 -3.04 1.35 9.81
CA LEU A 54 -1.80 2.01 10.20
C LEU A 54 -1.83 3.48 9.79
N HIS A 55 -1.44 4.37 10.70
CA HIS A 55 -1.27 5.79 10.43
C HIS A 55 0.21 6.15 10.37
N GLY A 56 0.59 7.06 9.48
CA GLY A 56 1.99 7.49 9.30
C GLY A 56 2.85 6.56 8.44
N ILE A 57 2.22 5.72 7.59
CA ILE A 57 2.93 4.98 6.54
C ILE A 57 3.62 5.96 5.60
N ARG A 58 4.85 5.65 5.20
CA ARG A 58 5.56 6.37 4.14
C ARG A 58 5.67 5.46 2.94
N TRP A 59 5.33 5.96 1.76
CA TRP A 59 5.45 5.17 0.55
C TRP A 59 5.91 6.00 -0.64
N THR A 60 6.57 5.32 -1.57
CA THR A 60 7.00 5.87 -2.86
C THR A 60 6.83 4.81 -3.93
N PHE A 61 6.70 5.20 -5.20
CA PHE A 61 6.92 4.25 -6.28
C PHE A 61 8.37 3.72 -6.20
N ALA A 62 8.52 2.42 -6.47
CA ALA A 62 9.80 1.73 -6.49
C ALA A 62 10.38 1.69 -7.91
#